data_AF-A0A1S1TAJ8-F1
#
_entry.id   AF-A0A1S1TAJ8-F1
#
_cell.length_a   1.000
_cell.length_b   1.000
_cell.length_c   1.000
_cell.angle_alpha   90.00
_cell.angle_beta   90.00
_cell.angle_gamma   90.00
#
_symmetry.space_group_name_H-M   'P 1'
#
loop_
_entity.id
_entity.type
_entity.pdbx_description
1 polymer ?
#
loop_
_entity_poly.entity_id
_entity_poly.type
_entity_poly.pdbx_seq_one_letter_code
_entity_poly.pdbx_strand_id
1 'polypeptide(L)'
;MHRLEVAKWGLDHGFGRESPYTLVAPYATFLVKMVIGYQYLTTLAVHPTSEDVLARTPYSELFVDDNRMLHGAGLNSHFINRMIRGQPAPLWFPEDHKVLVEASLSRTPSAVTLGQRL
;
A
#
# COMPACT_ATOMS: atom_id res chain seq x y z
N MET A 1 16.45 4.08 -2.73
CA MET A 1 16.52 3.49 -1.36
C MET A 1 17.31 2.18 -1.41
N HIS A 2 17.66 1.54 -0.29
CA HIS A 2 18.34 0.24 -0.21
C HIS A 2 17.49 -0.82 0.49
N ARG A 3 17.83 -2.11 0.33
CA ARG A 3 17.04 -3.25 0.86
C ARG A 3 16.77 -3.17 2.38
N LEU A 4 17.77 -2.74 3.15
CA LEU A 4 17.67 -2.69 4.62
C LEU A 4 16.76 -1.55 5.07
N GLU A 5 16.75 -0.45 4.31
CA GLU A 5 15.84 0.67 4.55
C GLU A 5 14.40 0.28 4.23
N VAL A 6 14.15 -0.49 3.17
CA VAL A 6 12.83 -1.09 2.88
C VAL A 6 12.38 -1.99 4.02
N ALA A 7 13.27 -2.89 4.48
CA ALA A 7 12.96 -3.81 5.58
C ALA A 7 12.61 -3.04 6.86
N LYS A 8 13.41 -2.01 7.18
CA LYS A 8 13.17 -1.15 8.34
C LYS A 8 11.85 -0.41 8.20
N TRP A 9 11.58 0.21 7.06
CA TRP A 9 10.32 0.91 6.81
C TRP A 9 9.12 -0.01 7.03
N GLY A 10 9.14 -1.23 6.47
CA GLY A 10 8.02 -2.16 6.62
C GLY A 10 7.76 -2.52 8.09
N LEU A 11 8.82 -2.83 8.85
CA LEU A 11 8.70 -3.14 10.28
C LEU A 11 8.19 -1.95 11.11
N ASP A 12 8.68 -0.74 10.83
CA ASP A 12 8.26 0.47 11.52
C ASP A 12 6.79 0.83 11.21
N HIS A 13 6.23 0.34 10.09
CA HIS A 13 4.87 0.61 9.63
C HIS A 13 3.97 -0.64 9.69
N GLY A 14 4.15 -1.49 10.70
CA GLY A 14 3.17 -2.53 11.04
C GLY A 14 3.22 -3.80 10.21
N PHE A 15 4.22 -3.99 9.33
CA PHE A 15 4.49 -5.31 8.79
C PHE A 15 5.20 -6.18 9.83
N GLY A 16 4.75 -7.42 9.97
CA GLY A 16 5.42 -8.47 10.73
C GLY A 16 6.46 -9.19 9.88
N ARG A 17 7.46 -9.79 10.53
CA ARG A 17 8.45 -10.64 9.85
C ARG A 17 7.93 -12.07 9.73
N GLU A 18 7.80 -12.54 8.49
CA GLU A 18 7.49 -13.94 8.18
C GLU A 18 8.79 -14.75 7.97
N SER A 19 9.78 -14.16 7.31
CA SER A 19 11.09 -14.75 7.06
C SER A 19 12.19 -13.67 7.06
N PRO A 20 13.49 -14.01 7.00
CA PRO A 20 14.57 -13.02 6.90
C PRO A 20 14.42 -12.04 5.72
N TYR A 21 13.72 -12.44 4.66
CA TYR A 21 13.53 -11.65 3.44
C TYR A 21 12.06 -11.39 3.12
N THR A 22 11.15 -11.69 4.05
CA THR A 22 9.71 -11.55 3.82
C THR A 22 9.05 -10.84 4.98
N LEU A 23 8.32 -9.76 4.67
CA LEU A 23 7.45 -9.07 5.61
C LEU A 23 6.00 -9.23 5.18
N VAL A 24 5.07 -9.31 6.14
CA VAL A 24 3.65 -9.50 5.89
C VAL A 24 2.78 -8.59 6.75
N ALA A 25 1.67 -8.11 6.20
CA ALA A 25 0.66 -7.37 6.94
C ALA A 25 -0.74 -7.83 6.50
N PRO A 26 -1.69 -8.03 7.44
CA PRO A 26 -3.07 -8.33 7.07
C PRO A 26 -3.76 -7.10 6.47
N TYR A 27 -4.62 -7.32 5.49
CA TYR A 27 -5.48 -6.31 4.92
C TYR A 27 -6.82 -6.89 4.47
N ALA A 28 -7.90 -6.50 5.16
CA ALA A 28 -9.24 -7.03 4.92
C ALA A 28 -9.26 -8.57 4.91
N THR A 29 -9.45 -9.19 3.74
CA THR A 29 -9.57 -10.64 3.56
C THR A 29 -8.30 -11.32 3.03
N PHE A 30 -7.17 -10.61 2.92
CA PHE A 30 -5.93 -11.13 2.36
C PHE A 30 -4.69 -10.59 3.09
N LEU A 31 -3.51 -11.14 2.77
CA LEU A 31 -2.23 -10.66 3.29
C LEU A 31 -1.51 -9.84 2.22
N VAL A 32 -0.86 -8.75 2.61
CA VAL A 32 0.13 -8.08 1.78
C VAL A 32 1.50 -8.58 2.16
N LYS A 33 2.23 -9.12 1.19
CA LYS A 33 3.55 -9.71 1.37
C LYS A 33 4.60 -8.88 0.62
N MET A 34 5.65 -8.48 1.32
CA MET A 34 6.84 -7.83 0.77
C MET A 34 7.99 -8.83 0.74
N VAL A 35 8.43 -9.24 -0.45
CA VAL A 35 9.62 -10.06 -0.65
C VAL A 35 10.80 -9.14 -0.98
N ILE A 36 11.75 -9.08 -0.05
CA ILE A 36 12.92 -8.19 -0.07
C ILE A 36 14.06 -8.94 -0.76
N GLY A 37 14.03 -8.94 -2.09
CA GLY A 37 15.05 -9.57 -2.93
C GLY A 37 16.38 -8.80 -2.92
N TYR A 38 17.39 -9.31 -3.63
CA TYR A 38 18.69 -8.64 -3.69
C TYR A 38 18.65 -7.33 -4.50
N GLN A 39 17.93 -7.32 -5.62
CA GLN A 39 17.85 -6.17 -6.53
C GLN A 39 16.48 -5.47 -6.53
N TYR A 40 15.43 -6.21 -6.17
CA TYR A 40 14.04 -5.78 -6.28
C TYR A 40 13.30 -5.98 -4.97
N LEU A 41 12.36 -5.10 -4.70
CA LEU A 41 11.24 -5.38 -3.83
C LEU A 41 10.09 -5.93 -4.68
N THR A 42 9.53 -7.06 -4.27
CA THR A 42 8.27 -7.57 -4.83
C THR A 42 7.18 -7.48 -3.79
N THR A 43 6.05 -6.85 -4.13
CA THR A 43 4.87 -6.75 -3.28
C THR A 43 3.75 -7.60 -3.87
N LEU A 44 3.13 -8.44 -3.04
CA LEU A 44 2.10 -9.38 -3.44
C LEU A 44 0.84 -9.17 -2.59
N ALA A 45 -0.33 -9.31 -3.20
CA ALA A 45 -1.57 -9.60 -2.51
C ALA A 45 -1.77 -11.12 -2.47
N VAL A 46 -1.74 -11.70 -1.28
CA VAL A 46 -1.82 -13.15 -1.05
C VAL A 46 -3.21 -13.49 -0.54
N HIS A 47 -4.03 -14.02 -1.44
CA HIS A 47 -5.36 -14.56 -1.16
C HIS A 47 -5.25 -16.06 -0.80
N PRO A 48 -6.31 -16.67 -0.22
CA PRO A 48 -6.28 -18.09 0.14
C PRO A 48 -5.96 -19.05 -1.02
N THR A 49 -6.31 -18.67 -2.25
CA THR A 49 -6.17 -19.51 -3.45
C THR A 49 -5.33 -18.89 -4.57
N SER A 50 -4.83 -17.66 -4.39
CA SER A 50 -4.07 -16.95 -5.42
C SER A 50 -3.07 -15.96 -4.82
N GLU A 51 -2.03 -15.65 -5.59
CA GLU A 51 -1.12 -14.54 -5.29
C GLU A 51 -1.06 -13.61 -6.50
N ASP A 52 -1.34 -12.33 -6.27
CA ASP A 52 -1.31 -11.29 -7.29
C ASP A 52 -0.11 -10.36 -7.05
N VAL A 53 0.72 -10.16 -8.08
CA VAL A 53 1.84 -9.22 -8.00
C VAL A 53 1.30 -7.80 -8.08
N LEU A 54 1.43 -7.04 -7.00
CA LEU A 54 1.07 -5.62 -6.96
C LEU A 54 2.17 -4.73 -7.55
N ALA A 55 3.42 -5.09 -7.27
CA ALA A 55 4.60 -4.39 -7.80
C ALA A 55 5.84 -5.27 -7.77
N ARG A 56 6.77 -5.02 -8.69
CA ARG A 56 8.13 -5.54 -8.68
C ARG A 56 9.05 -4.40 -9.11
N THR A 57 9.75 -3.81 -8.16
CA THR A 57 10.39 -2.49 -8.35
C THR A 57 11.84 -2.54 -7.88
N PRO A 58 12.80 -2.07 -8.69
CA PRO A 58 14.19 -1.99 -8.26
C PRO A 58 14.33 -0.96 -7.13
N TYR A 59 15.26 -1.18 -6.21
CA TYR A 59 15.43 -0.30 -5.04
C TYR A 59 15.76 1.17 -5.40
N SER A 60 16.34 1.40 -6.59
CA SER A 60 16.62 2.74 -7.13
C SER A 60 15.36 3.56 -7.44
N GLU A 61 14.23 2.90 -7.67
CA GLU A 61 12.94 3.54 -7.96
C GLU A 61 12.04 3.67 -6.73
N LEU A 62 12.49 3.13 -5.59
CA LEU A 62 11.81 3.29 -4.31
C LEU A 62 12.30 4.54 -3.59
N PHE A 63 11.34 5.31 -3.08
CA PHE A 63 11.59 6.47 -2.24
C PHE A 63 10.47 6.62 -1.20
N VAL A 64 10.79 7.29 -0.11
CA VAL A 64 9.83 7.69 0.92
C VAL A 64 9.61 9.19 0.77
N ASP A 65 8.34 9.62 0.73
CA ASP A 65 8.00 11.04 0.64
C ASP A 65 7.95 11.72 2.02
N ASP A 66 7.63 13.01 2.02
CA ASP A 66 7.52 13.82 3.24
C ASP A 66 6.43 13.31 4.21
N ASN A 67 5.43 12.58 3.70
CA ASN A 67 4.37 11.95 4.49
C ASN A 67 4.76 10.56 5.00
N ARG A 68 6.06 10.21 4.86
CA ARG A 68 6.66 8.94 5.29
C ARG A 68 6.13 7.73 4.52
N MET A 69 5.43 7.92 3.41
CA MET A 69 4.87 6.82 2.62
C MET A 69 5.90 6.25 1.66
N LEU A 70 6.02 4.93 1.57
CA LEU A 70 6.87 4.26 0.60
C LEU A 70 6.20 4.21 -0.78
N HIS A 71 6.81 4.88 -1.75
CA HIS A 71 6.37 4.94 -3.14
C HIS A 71 7.10 3.92 -4.02
N GLY A 72 6.48 3.58 -5.15
CA GLY A 72 6.99 2.56 -6.09
C GLY A 72 6.79 1.10 -5.63
N ALA A 73 6.44 0.87 -4.36
CA ALA A 73 6.28 -0.48 -3.80
C ALA A 73 4.90 -1.12 -4.03
N GLY A 74 3.98 -0.50 -4.77
CA GLY A 74 2.60 -0.98 -4.91
C GLY A 74 1.76 -0.90 -3.62
N LEU A 75 2.28 -0.24 -2.59
CA LEU A 75 1.65 -0.12 -1.27
C LEU A 75 0.73 1.10 -1.12
N ASN A 76 0.67 1.99 -2.11
CA ASN A 76 -0.08 3.25 -2.04
C ASN A 76 -1.33 3.24 -2.93
N SER A 77 -1.20 3.56 -4.22
CA SER A 77 -2.33 3.79 -5.14
C SER A 77 -3.32 2.61 -5.24
N HIS A 78 -2.83 1.37 -5.16
CA HIS A 78 -3.68 0.19 -5.12
C HIS A 78 -4.68 0.25 -3.96
N PHE A 79 -4.20 0.63 -2.76
CA PHE A 79 -5.01 0.65 -1.54
C PHE A 79 -5.86 1.90 -1.42
N ILE A 80 -5.40 3.05 -1.93
CA ILE A 80 -6.26 4.24 -2.09
C ILE A 80 -7.49 3.90 -2.94
N ASN A 81 -7.30 3.21 -4.08
CA ASN A 81 -8.44 2.76 -4.93
C ASN A 81 -9.41 1.83 -4.18
N ARG A 82 -8.92 1.06 -3.21
CA ARG A 82 -9.79 0.22 -2.36
C ARG A 82 -10.50 1.07 -1.30
N MET A 83 -9.83 2.05 -0.69
CA MET A 83 -10.46 2.99 0.24
C MET A 83 -11.57 3.81 -0.43
N ILE A 84 -11.39 4.24 -1.69
CA ILE A 84 -12.45 4.87 -2.50
C ILE A 84 -13.70 3.98 -2.59
N ARG A 85 -13.51 2.66 -2.60
CA ARG A 85 -14.59 1.65 -2.63
C ARG A 85 -15.10 1.25 -1.23
N GLY A 86 -14.75 2.02 -0.20
CA GLY A 86 -15.21 1.80 1.19
C GLY A 86 -14.42 0.76 1.98
N GLN A 87 -13.24 0.34 1.51
CA GLN A 87 -12.37 -0.54 2.30
C GLN A 87 -11.60 0.27 3.38
N PRO A 88 -11.21 -0.36 4.49
CA PRO A 88 -10.48 0.34 5.55
C PRO A 88 -9.10 0.82 5.08
N ALA A 89 -8.58 1.86 5.72
CA ALA A 89 -7.20 2.29 5.52
C ALA A 89 -6.21 1.16 5.92
N PRO A 90 -5.14 0.93 5.15
CA PRO A 90 -4.13 -0.04 5.55
C PRO A 90 -3.39 0.35 6.83
N LEU A 91 -3.03 -0.66 7.63
CA LEU A 91 -2.26 -0.44 8.87
C LEU A 91 -0.87 0.14 8.63
N TRP A 92 -0.32 -0.05 7.42
CA TRP A 92 0.99 0.48 7.04
C TRP A 92 0.95 1.89 6.45
N PHE A 93 -0.21 2.52 6.37
CA PHE A 93 -0.25 3.93 6.01
C PHE A 93 0.26 4.73 7.21
N PRO A 94 1.35 5.51 7.07
CA PRO A 94 1.73 6.48 8.09
C PRO A 94 0.55 7.41 8.39
N GLU A 95 0.40 7.83 9.65
CA GLU A 95 -0.77 8.62 10.07
C GLU A 95 -0.93 9.92 9.25
N ASP A 96 0.18 10.62 8.96
CA ASP A 96 0.15 11.86 8.17
C ASP A 96 -0.37 11.60 6.74
N HIS A 97 0.09 10.52 6.10
CA HIS A 97 -0.39 10.09 4.79
C HIS A 97 -1.86 9.68 4.83
N LYS A 98 -2.26 8.92 5.86
CA LYS A 98 -3.65 8.48 6.05
C LYS A 98 -4.60 9.65 6.16
N VAL A 99 -4.29 10.64 7.00
CA VAL A 99 -5.11 11.86 7.17
C VAL A 99 -5.25 12.61 5.83
N LEU A 100 -4.19 12.74 5.06
CA LEU A 100 -4.23 13.39 3.73
C LEU A 100 -5.12 12.64 2.73
N VAL A 101 -5.02 11.31 2.70
CA VAL A 101 -5.87 10.46 1.85
C VAL A 101 -7.33 10.59 2.27
N GLU A 102 -7.65 10.41 3.55
CA GLU A 102 -9.02 10.49 4.07
C GLU A 102 -9.66 11.88 3.85
N ALA A 103 -8.89 12.96 4.02
CA ALA A 103 -9.34 14.31 3.70
C ALA A 103 -9.64 14.48 2.20
N SER A 104 -8.83 13.87 1.33
CA SER A 104 -9.04 13.91 -0.13
C SER A 104 -10.28 13.12 -0.56
N LEU A 105 -10.52 11.95 0.05
CA LEU A 105 -11.72 11.14 -0.19
C LEU A 105 -12.99 11.88 0.25
N SER A 106 -12.96 12.56 1.41
CA SER A 106 -14.10 13.31 1.94
C SER A 106 -14.47 14.54 1.10
N ARG A 107 -13.50 15.08 0.34
CA ARG A 107 -13.70 16.24 -0.56
C ARG A 107 -14.22 15.87 -1.93
N THR A 108 -14.28 14.58 -2.28
CA THR A 108 -14.82 14.13 -3.57
C THR A 108 -16.34 14.05 -3.45
N PRO A 109 -17.12 14.99 -4.03
CA PRO A 109 -18.57 14.87 -4.02
C PRO A 109 -18.94 13.70 -4.93
N SER A 110 -19.88 12.86 -4.51
CA SER A 110 -20.51 11.84 -5.34
C SER A 110 -21.05 12.47 -6.62
N ALA A 111 -20.25 12.45 -7.70
CA ALA A 111 -20.67 12.91 -9.01
C ALA A 111 -21.53 11.84 -9.68
N VAL A 112 -22.75 11.65 -9.17
CA VAL A 112 -23.89 11.13 -9.96
C VAL A 112 -25.15 11.86 -9.50
N THR A 113 -25.36 13.06 -10.03
CA THR A 113 -26.71 13.56 -10.31
C THR A 113 -26.72 13.89 -11.80
N LEU A 114 -26.69 12.83 -12.61
CA LEU A 114 -26.94 12.95 -14.04
C LEU A 114 -28.44 13.24 -14.18
N GLY A 115 -28.72 14.42 -14.71
CA GLY A 115 -30.07 14.95 -14.83
C GLY A 115 -31.00 14.04 -15.62
N GLN A 116 -32.20 13.88 -15.09
CA GLN A 116 -33.40 13.72 -15.90
C GLN A 116 -34.37 14.84 -15.51
N ARG A 117 -34.20 15.97 -16.18
CA ARG A 117 -35.29 16.88 -16.52
C ARG A 117 -35.27 17.02 -18.03
N LEU A 118 -36.11 16.23 -18.70
CA LEU A 118 -36.87 16.63 -19.88
C LEU A 118 -38.21 15.88 -19.78
#